data_AF-E2CNX7-F1
#
_entry.id   AF-E2CNX7-F1
#
_cell.length_a   1.000
_cell.length_b   1.000
_cell.length_c   1.000
_cell.angle_alpha   90.00
_cell.angle_beta   90.00
_cell.angle_gamma   90.00
#
_symmetry.space_group_name_H-M   'P 1'
#
loop_
_entity.id
_entity.type
_entity.pdbx_description
1 polymer ?
#
loop_
_entity_poly.entity_id
_entity_poly.type
_entity_poly.pdbx_seq_one_letter_code
_entity_poly.pdbx_strand_id
1 'polypeptide(L)'
;MNDNGDAEDPVIYIVIGRVWDHEEGTTETATPVHVLLKGADDDDAVRKTLEALTAKGFVEAELDQIGVMDGEPDDPTYEAAYEDALTGNVAVITFAELQAIAERDSPEFDSLEYDSTAESGNEPRR
;
A
#
# COMPACT_ATOMS: atom_id res chain seq x y z
N MET A 1 31.57 -20.50 -33.47
CA MET A 1 30.36 -20.56 -32.65
C MET A 1 30.30 -19.25 -31.88
N ASN A 2 29.26 -18.45 -32.08
CA ASN A 2 28.93 -17.31 -31.20
C ASN A 2 27.69 -17.76 -30.46
N ASP A 3 27.88 -18.31 -29.27
CA ASP A 3 26.83 -18.79 -28.38
C ASP A 3 27.16 -18.27 -26.99
N ASN A 4 26.65 -17.08 -26.72
CA ASN A 4 26.15 -16.58 -25.46
C ASN A 4 25.97 -15.09 -25.68
N GLY A 5 24.75 -14.73 -26.10
CA GLY A 5 24.27 -13.40 -25.79
C GLY A 5 24.36 -13.28 -24.27
N ASP A 6 25.14 -12.31 -23.82
CA ASP A 6 25.15 -11.80 -22.46
C ASP A 6 23.69 -11.53 -22.06
N ALA A 7 23.00 -12.56 -21.56
CA ALA A 7 21.82 -12.37 -20.77
C ALA A 7 22.37 -11.82 -19.47
N GLU A 8 22.61 -10.51 -19.44
CA GLU A 8 22.94 -9.75 -18.24
C GLU A 8 22.01 -10.29 -17.16
N ASP A 9 22.58 -10.96 -16.15
CA ASP A 9 21.81 -11.64 -15.12
C ASP A 9 20.71 -10.69 -14.63
N PRO A 10 19.45 -11.16 -14.50
CA PRO A 10 18.34 -10.27 -14.18
C PRO A 10 18.60 -9.55 -12.86
N VAL A 11 18.97 -8.27 -12.95
CA VAL A 11 19.24 -7.44 -11.77
C VAL A 11 17.92 -7.03 -11.15
N ILE A 12 17.65 -7.53 -9.95
CA ILE A 12 16.47 -7.16 -9.19
C ILE A 12 16.84 -5.99 -8.27
N TYR A 13 16.15 -4.89 -8.47
CA TYR A 13 16.28 -3.69 -7.65
C TYR A 13 15.23 -3.73 -6.55
N ILE A 14 15.66 -3.31 -5.36
CA ILE A 14 14.79 -3.07 -4.22
C ILE A 14 14.79 -1.57 -3.90
N VAL A 15 13.63 -0.95 -4.02
CA VAL A 15 13.43 0.46 -3.72
C VAL A 15 12.64 0.57 -2.42
N ILE A 16 13.26 1.18 -1.42
CA ILE A 16 12.69 1.42 -0.10
C ILE A 16 12.22 2.87 -0.08
N GLY A 17 10.96 3.07 0.26
CA GLY A 17 10.36 4.38 0.30
C GLY A 17 9.14 4.46 1.20
N ARG A 18 8.46 5.59 1.10
CA ARG A 18 7.24 5.90 1.83
C ARG A 18 6.21 6.49 0.87
N VAL A 19 4.95 6.15 1.05
CA VAL A 19 3.85 6.63 0.21
C VAL A 19 2.74 7.24 1.06
N TRP A 20 2.04 8.18 0.45
CA TRP A 20 0.88 8.84 1.04
C TRP A 20 -0.35 8.64 0.14
N ASP A 21 -1.46 8.28 0.80
CA ASP A 21 -2.77 8.12 0.16
C ASP A 21 -3.52 9.45 0.03
N HIS A 22 -3.04 10.51 0.69
CA HIS A 22 -3.65 11.84 0.71
C HIS A 22 -2.61 12.96 0.66
N GLU A 23 -2.98 14.09 0.05
CA GLU A 23 -2.11 15.27 -0.13
C GLU A 23 -1.65 15.91 1.21
N GLU A 24 -2.43 15.74 2.29
CA GLU A 24 -2.09 16.24 3.63
C GLU A 24 -1.40 15.16 4.50
N GLY A 25 -0.52 14.38 3.88
CA GLY A 25 0.29 13.35 4.52
C GLY A 25 1.20 13.89 5.61
N THR A 26 1.04 13.46 6.86
CA THR A 26 2.10 13.64 7.88
C THR A 26 3.06 12.46 7.86
N THR A 27 4.27 12.63 8.40
CA THR A 27 5.26 11.53 8.52
C THR A 27 4.72 10.35 9.32
N GLU A 28 3.75 10.58 10.21
CA GLU A 28 3.06 9.55 11.00
C GLU A 28 2.05 8.73 10.18
N THR A 29 1.52 9.32 9.10
CA THR A 29 0.60 8.66 8.14
C THR A 29 1.32 8.05 6.94
N ALA A 30 2.63 8.26 6.82
CA ALA A 30 3.44 7.75 5.72
C ALA A 30 3.52 6.22 5.80
N THR A 31 3.07 5.53 4.75
CA THR A 31 3.12 4.07 4.70
C THR A 31 4.46 3.62 4.13
N PRO A 32 5.27 2.83 4.88
CA PRO A 32 6.50 2.28 4.35
C PRO A 32 6.20 1.27 3.23
N VAL A 33 6.93 1.40 2.13
CA VAL A 33 6.77 0.57 0.93
C VAL A 33 8.12 0.07 0.46
N HIS A 34 8.20 -1.21 0.14
CA HIS A 34 9.33 -1.81 -0.56
C HIS A 34 8.87 -2.28 -1.93
N VAL A 35 9.57 -1.85 -2.97
CA VAL A 35 9.24 -2.20 -4.36
C VAL A 35 10.36 -3.03 -4.95
N LEU A 36 10.02 -4.21 -5.45
CA LEU A 36 10.94 -5.12 -6.11
C LEU A 36 10.63 -5.12 -7.60
N LEU A 37 11.65 -4.94 -8.42
CA LEU A 37 11.49 -4.96 -9.86
C LEU A 37 12.78 -5.30 -10.58
N LYS A 38 12.63 -5.86 -11.78
CA LYS A 38 13.73 -6.04 -12.71
C LYS A 38 14.01 -4.75 -13.48
N GLY A 39 15.23 -4.25 -13.36
CA GLY A 39 15.70 -3.02 -14.02
C GLY A 39 16.99 -3.27 -14.79
N ALA A 40 17.28 -2.39 -15.75
CA ALA A 40 18.60 -2.34 -16.39
C ALA A 40 19.58 -1.45 -15.58
N ASP A 41 19.04 -0.35 -15.02
CA ASP A 41 19.78 0.67 -14.28
C ASP A 41 18.88 1.24 -13.16
N ASP A 42 19.48 1.94 -12.19
CA ASP A 42 18.76 2.59 -11.10
C ASP A 42 17.67 3.57 -11.58
N ASP A 43 17.95 4.34 -12.64
CA ASP A 43 16.98 5.27 -13.24
C ASP A 43 15.72 4.55 -13.77
N ASP A 44 15.90 3.39 -14.42
CA ASP A 44 14.77 2.59 -14.92
C ASP A 44 13.97 2.00 -13.74
N ALA A 45 14.67 1.58 -12.69
CA ALA A 45 14.04 1.07 -11.48
C ALA A 45 13.18 2.16 -10.77
N VAL A 46 13.71 3.37 -10.64
CA VAL A 46 12.98 4.51 -10.06
C VAL A 46 11.73 4.83 -10.87
N ARG A 47 11.87 4.95 -12.20
CA ARG A 47 10.76 5.29 -13.08
C ARG A 47 9.62 4.28 -12.96
N LYS A 48 9.93 2.99 -13.12
CA LYS A 48 8.93 1.91 -13.01
C LYS A 48 8.29 1.85 -11.63
N THR A 49 9.07 2.12 -10.58
CA THR A 49 8.55 2.20 -9.21
C THR A 49 7.50 3.30 -9.10
N LEU A 50 7.83 4.52 -9.52
CA LEU A 50 6.88 5.65 -9.48
C LEU A 50 5.62 5.36 -10.32
N GLU A 51 5.78 4.80 -11.52
CA GLU A 51 4.65 4.39 -12.37
C GLU A 51 3.74 3.38 -11.66
N ALA A 52 4.31 2.39 -10.98
CA ALA A 52 3.55 1.38 -10.23
C ALA A 52 2.84 1.98 -9.00
N LEU A 53 3.49 2.90 -8.28
CA LEU A 53 2.91 3.58 -7.13
C LEU A 53 1.75 4.50 -7.54
N THR A 54 1.92 5.28 -8.61
CA THR A 54 0.83 6.07 -9.19
C THR A 54 -0.30 5.19 -9.70
N ALA A 55 0.00 4.06 -10.35
CA ALA A 55 -1.01 3.11 -10.81
C ALA A 55 -1.82 2.48 -9.67
N LYS A 56 -1.22 2.34 -8.48
CA LYS A 56 -1.91 1.90 -7.26
C LYS A 56 -2.83 2.96 -6.64
N GLY A 57 -2.69 4.22 -7.02
CA GLY A 57 -3.52 5.33 -6.53
C GLY A 57 -2.88 6.16 -5.42
N PHE A 58 -1.58 5.97 -5.13
CA PHE A 58 -0.88 6.84 -4.20
C PHE A 58 -0.71 8.24 -4.79
N VAL A 59 -0.92 9.25 -3.96
CA VAL A 59 -0.86 10.66 -4.37
C VAL A 59 0.57 11.17 -4.33
N GLU A 60 1.34 10.73 -3.34
CA GLU A 60 2.74 11.08 -3.19
C GLU A 60 3.58 9.85 -2.83
N ALA A 61 4.83 9.83 -3.32
CA ALA A 61 5.80 8.78 -3.06
C ALA A 61 7.19 9.39 -2.87
N GLU A 62 7.87 9.00 -1.79
CA GLU A 62 9.24 9.39 -1.46
C GLU A 62 10.11 8.14 -1.44
N LEU A 63 11.18 8.14 -2.23
CA LEU A 63 12.14 7.04 -2.28
C LEU A 63 13.33 7.40 -1.38
N ASP A 64 13.60 6.57 -0.38
CA ASP A 64 14.61 6.81 0.66
C ASP A 64 15.93 6.12 0.29
N GLN A 65 15.85 4.87 -0.17
CA GLN A 65 17.01 4.06 -0.50
C GLN A 65 16.72 3.14 -1.71
N ILE A 66 17.72 2.98 -2.58
CA ILE A 66 17.70 2.02 -3.68
C ILE A 66 18.85 1.04 -3.46
N GLY A 67 18.56 -0.25 -3.60
CA GLY A 67 19.53 -1.32 -3.54
C GLY A 67 19.31 -2.33 -4.66
N VAL A 68 20.26 -3.25 -4.80
CA VAL A 68 20.16 -4.42 -5.67
C VAL A 68 20.15 -5.67 -4.81
N MET A 69 19.31 -6.63 -5.17
CA MET A 69 19.27 -7.95 -4.55
C MET A 69 20.21 -8.89 -5.28
N ASP A 70 21.08 -9.55 -4.51
CA ASP A 70 21.96 -10.61 -4.97
C ASP A 70 21.34 -11.95 -4.59
N GLY A 71 20.46 -12.47 -5.44
CA GLY A 71 19.80 -13.76 -5.26
C GLY A 71 18.42 -13.72 -4.60
N GLU A 72 17.89 -14.92 -4.36
CA GLU A 72 16.54 -15.15 -3.83
C GLU A 72 16.48 -14.83 -2.32
N PRO A 73 15.46 -14.09 -1.85
CA PRO A 73 15.31 -13.74 -0.44
C PRO A 73 14.69 -14.91 0.36
N ASP A 74 15.13 -15.09 1.61
CA ASP A 74 14.57 -16.11 2.53
C ASP A 74 13.17 -15.76 3.08
N ASP A 75 12.76 -14.48 2.99
CA ASP A 75 11.47 -14.05 3.54
C ASP A 75 10.35 -14.27 2.50
N PRO A 76 9.26 -14.97 2.87
CA PRO A 76 8.22 -15.37 1.91
C PRO A 76 7.50 -14.16 1.27
N THR A 77 7.48 -13.02 1.95
CA THR A 77 6.89 -11.79 1.41
C THR A 77 7.73 -11.25 0.25
N TYR A 78 9.05 -11.34 0.38
CA TYR A 78 10.00 -10.89 -0.63
C TYR A 78 10.21 -11.94 -1.71
N GLU A 79 10.12 -13.23 -1.38
CA GLU A 79 10.22 -14.33 -2.35
C GLU A 79 9.16 -14.18 -3.44
N ALA A 80 7.89 -14.04 -3.06
CA ALA A 80 6.80 -13.85 -4.01
C ALA A 80 6.97 -12.58 -4.86
N ALA A 81 7.46 -11.49 -4.25
CA ALA A 81 7.73 -10.24 -4.96
C ALA A 81 8.92 -10.37 -5.92
N TYR A 82 9.94 -11.14 -5.55
CA TYR A 82 11.12 -11.42 -6.37
C TYR A 82 10.75 -12.26 -7.60
N GLU A 83 9.94 -13.30 -7.45
CA GLU A 83 9.44 -14.10 -8.58
C GLU A 83 8.61 -13.28 -9.58
N ASP A 84 7.75 -12.39 -9.07
CA ASP A 84 6.96 -11.49 -9.90
C ASP A 84 7.87 -10.49 -10.64
N ALA A 85 8.87 -9.93 -9.95
CA ALA A 85 9.89 -9.08 -10.54
C ALA A 85 10.72 -9.78 -11.63
N LEU A 86 11.10 -11.04 -11.43
CA LEU A 86 11.80 -11.86 -12.41
C LEU A 86 11.00 -12.06 -13.70
N THR A 87 9.68 -12.13 -13.58
CA THR A 87 8.74 -12.20 -14.71
C THR A 87 8.65 -10.88 -15.48
N GLY A 88 9.18 -9.78 -14.91
CA GLY A 88 9.17 -8.44 -15.48
C GLY A 88 8.04 -7.55 -14.94
N ASN A 89 7.34 -8.00 -13.90
CA ASN A 89 6.33 -7.21 -13.20
C ASN A 89 6.99 -6.32 -12.13
N VAL A 90 6.22 -5.41 -11.55
CA VAL A 90 6.66 -4.54 -10.45
C VAL A 90 5.89 -4.94 -9.19
N ALA A 91 6.58 -5.58 -8.26
CA ALA A 91 5.99 -6.05 -7.02
C ALA A 91 6.10 -4.95 -5.95
N VAL A 92 4.96 -4.48 -5.46
CA VAL A 92 4.90 -3.40 -4.45
C VAL A 92 4.39 -3.96 -3.12
N ILE A 93 5.29 -4.05 -2.14
CA ILE A 93 5.02 -4.50 -0.78
C ILE A 93 4.78 -3.28 0.11
N THR A 94 3.54 -3.10 0.56
CA THR A 94 3.16 -2.02 1.49
C THR A 94 3.02 -2.59 2.90
N PHE A 95 3.76 -2.03 3.86
CA PHE A 95 3.69 -2.42 5.27
C PHE A 95 2.64 -1.58 6.02
N ALA A 96 1.52 -1.28 5.36
CA ALA A 96 0.35 -0.67 5.98
C ALA A 96 -0.30 -1.69 6.92
N GLU A 97 0.30 -1.89 8.09
CA GLU A 97 -0.24 -2.76 9.10
C GLU A 97 -1.55 -2.16 9.62
N LEU A 98 -2.67 -2.73 9.16
CA LEU A 98 -3.92 -2.86 9.92
C LEU A 98 -4.62 -1.59 10.45
N GLN A 99 -4.39 -0.37 9.94
CA GLN A 99 -5.14 0.80 10.44
C GLN A 99 -6.62 0.86 9.98
N ALA A 100 -7.03 0.12 8.94
CA ALA A 100 -8.38 0.27 8.37
C ALA A 100 -9.51 -0.46 9.12
N ILE A 101 -9.23 -1.30 10.14
CA ILE A 101 -10.27 -2.01 10.89
C ILE A 101 -10.69 -1.30 12.20
N ALA A 102 -10.08 -0.16 12.56
CA ALA A 102 -10.39 0.54 13.81
C ALA A 102 -11.42 1.68 13.67
N GLU A 103 -11.76 2.15 12.47
CA GLU A 103 -12.58 3.37 12.29
C GLU A 103 -13.94 3.17 11.60
N ARG A 104 -14.38 1.92 11.36
CA ARG A 104 -15.72 1.65 10.82
C ARG A 104 -16.75 1.14 11.83
N ASP A 105 -16.35 0.90 13.07
CA ASP A 105 -17.27 0.43 14.12
C ASP A 105 -17.09 1.25 15.39
N SER A 106 -17.54 2.50 15.35
CA SER A 106 -18.06 3.14 16.55
C SER A 106 -19.32 3.94 16.20
N PRO A 107 -20.39 3.75 16.98
CA PRO A 107 -21.76 3.99 16.55
C PRO A 107 -22.09 5.49 16.58
N GLU A 108 -22.55 6.04 15.46
CA GLU A 108 -23.34 7.26 15.51
C GLU A 108 -24.69 6.92 16.13
N PHE A 109 -24.74 7.14 17.44
CA PHE A 109 -25.94 7.13 18.27
C PHE A 109 -26.81 8.32 17.82
N ASP A 110 -27.57 8.13 16.73
CA ASP A 110 -28.52 9.15 16.29
C ASP A 110 -29.71 9.17 17.26
N SER A 111 -29.55 10.06 18.24
CA SER A 111 -30.52 10.40 19.25
C SER A 111 -31.58 11.29 18.61
N LEU A 112 -32.49 10.72 17.82
CA LEU A 112 -33.69 11.42 17.41
C LEU A 112 -34.83 11.12 18.38
N GLU A 113 -34.98 12.10 19.27
CA GLU A 113 -36.21 12.56 19.91
C GLU A 113 -37.49 11.92 19.36
N TYR A 114 -38.03 10.94 20.09
CA TYR A 114 -39.46 10.63 19.94
C TYR A 114 -40.25 11.71 20.68
N ASP A 115 -40.77 12.61 19.85
CA ASP A 115 -41.71 13.67 20.16
C ASP A 115 -42.78 13.24 21.18
N SER A 116 -42.85 14.02 22.25
CA SER A 116 -43.94 13.97 23.22
C SER A 116 -45.20 14.54 22.59
N THR A 117 -46.02 13.68 21.97
CA THR A 117 -47.42 14.03 21.73
C THR A 117 -48.25 13.62 22.95
N ALA A 118 -48.55 14.61 23.79
CA ALA A 118 -49.62 14.58 24.76
C ALA A 118 -51.00 14.51 24.05
N GLU A 119 -52.01 14.01 24.80
CA GLU A 119 -53.45 13.82 24.46
C GLU A 119 -53.83 12.36 24.18
N SER A 120 -54.87 11.75 24.77
CA SER A 120 -55.98 12.22 25.61
C SER A 120 -56.76 10.99 26.14
N GLY A 121 -57.48 11.15 27.25
CA GLY A 121 -58.57 10.24 27.67
C GLY A 121 -58.27 9.43 28.94
N ASN A 122 -58.71 9.83 30.14
CA ASN A 122 -60.05 9.56 30.69
C ASN A 122 -60.31 8.03 30.74
N GLU A 123 -60.33 7.35 31.89
CA GLU A 123 -61.43 7.34 32.88
C GLU A 123 -61.10 6.38 34.07
N PRO A 124 -61.95 6.19 35.12
CA PRO A 124 -61.55 6.45 36.50
C PRO A 124 -61.51 5.22 37.43
N ARG A 125 -61.09 5.52 38.67
CA ARG A 125 -61.00 4.69 39.88
C ARG A 125 -62.12 3.65 40.08
N ARG A 126 -61.73 2.48 40.59
CA ARG A 126 -62.31 1.90 41.81
C ARG A 126 -61.36 0.92 42.48
#